data_AF-A0A6J4K2U0-F1
#
_entry.id   AF-A0A6J4K2U0-F1
#
_cell.length_a   1.000
_cell.length_b   1.000
_cell.length_c   1.000
_cell.angle_alpha   90.00
_cell.angle_beta   90.00
_cell.angle_gamma   90.00
#
_symmetry.space_group_name_H-M   'P 1'
#
loop_
_entity.id
_entity.type
_entity.pdbx_description
1 polymer ?
#
loop_
_entity_poly.entity_id
_entity_poly.type
_entity_poly.pdbx_seq_one_letter_code
_entity_poly.pdbx_strand_id
1 'polypeptide(L)' 'MNESPLVIKIGGAAGIEIEALCLEIAASWHAGERMVLIHGGSDATNVLAEQLRHPPRMVVSPS' A
#
# COMPACT_ATOMS: atom_id res chain seq x y z
N MET A 1 19.10 -7.44 21.96
CA MET A 1 18.17 -8.35 21.26
C MET A 1 17.98 -7.75 19.89
N ASN A 2 18.24 -8.51 18.81
CA ASN A 2 17.95 -8.02 17.46
C ASN A 2 16.47 -8.26 17.22
N GLU A 3 15.65 -7.24 17.44
CA GLU A 3 14.22 -7.33 17.12
C GLU A 3 14.05 -7.31 15.60
N SER A 4 13.24 -8.24 15.11
CA SER A 4 12.83 -8.27 13.70
C SER A 4 12.02 -7.01 13.39
N PRO A 5 12.23 -6.36 12.24
CA PRO A 5 11.50 -5.14 11.91
C PRO A 5 9.99 -5.41 11.72
N LEU A 6 9.17 -4.45 12.10
CA LEU A 6 7.73 -4.44 11.81
C LEU A 6 7.49 -4.35 10.30
N VAL A 7 6.82 -5.34 9.72
CA VAL A 7 6.50 -5.34 8.28
C VAL A 7 5.05 -4.89 8.08
N ILE A 8 4.85 -3.74 7.41
CA ILE A 8 3.55 -3.14 7.20
C ILE A 8 3.18 -3.22 5.71
N LYS A 9 2.08 -3.91 5.40
CA LYS A 9 1.47 -3.91 4.06
C LYS A 9 0.33 -2.90 4.00
N ILE A 10 0.57 -1.79 3.33
CA ILE A 10 -0.41 -0.77 3.01
C ILE A 10 -1.24 -1.25 1.82
N GLY A 11 -2.56 -1.08 1.89
CA GLY A 11 -3.48 -1.40 0.80
C GLY A 11 -3.19 -0.59 -0.47
N GLY A 12 -3.92 -0.88 -1.54
CA GLY A 12 -3.89 -0.10 -2.77
C GLY A 12 -5.29 0.27 -3.29
N ALA A 13 -6.31 0.08 -2.46
CA ALA A 13 -7.69 0.41 -2.80
C ALA A 13 -7.95 1.92 -2.62
N ALA A 14 -9.09 2.40 -3.13
CA ALA A 14 -9.55 3.75 -2.90
C ALA A 14 -9.76 4.04 -1.40
N GLY A 15 -9.63 5.32 -1.01
CA GLY A 15 -9.94 5.80 0.34
C GLY A 15 -8.82 5.63 1.38
N ILE A 16 -7.58 5.36 0.94
CA ILE A 16 -6.42 5.44 1.83
C ILE A 16 -6.01 6.91 1.97
N GLU A 17 -6.07 7.44 3.19
CA GLU A 17 -5.56 8.77 3.54
C GLU A 17 -4.02 8.74 3.61
N ILE A 18 -3.37 8.88 2.46
CA ILE A 18 -1.92 8.70 2.30
C ILE A 18 -1.15 9.71 3.15
N GLU A 19 -1.60 10.96 3.22
CA GLU A 19 -0.94 12.02 3.98
C GLU A 19 -0.94 11.70 5.49
N ALA A 20 -2.08 11.33 6.04
CA ALA A 20 -2.21 10.96 7.45
C ALA A 20 -1.35 9.72 7.78
N LEU A 21 -1.40 8.71 6.91
CA LEU A 21 -0.57 7.51 7.04
C LEU A 21 0.93 7.84 7.03
N CYS A 22 1.38 8.69 6.11
CA CYS A 22 2.78 9.11 6.03
C CYS A 22 3.22 9.86 7.30
N LEU A 23 2.35 10.70 7.87
CA LEU A 23 2.64 11.40 9.12
C LEU A 23 2.83 10.42 10.30
N GLU A 24 1.97 9.43 10.44
CA GLU A 24 2.06 8.43 11.51
C GLU A 24 3.30 7.52 11.37
N ILE A 25 3.59 7.09 10.14
CA ILE A 25 4.79 6.32 9.82
C ILE A 25 6.05 7.13 10.15
N ALA A 26 6.08 8.40 9.75
CA ALA A 26 7.20 9.28 10.05
C ALA A 26 7.37 9.45 11.57
N ALA A 27 6.28 9.69 12.32
CA ALA A 27 6.33 9.81 13.76
C ALA A 27 6.90 8.54 14.43
N SER A 28 6.43 7.37 14.02
CA SER A 28 6.90 6.07 14.54
C SER A 28 8.38 5.81 14.21
N TRP A 29 8.81 6.14 12.99
CA TRP A 29 10.22 6.04 12.60
C TRP A 29 11.13 6.92 13.46
N HIS A 30 10.71 8.17 13.71
CA HIS A 30 11.47 9.09 14.59
C HIS A 30 11.46 8.63 16.06
N ALA A 31 10.46 7.87 16.50
CA ALA A 31 10.41 7.25 17.81
C ALA A 31 11.32 6.01 17.96
N GLY A 32 11.97 5.56 16.87
CA GLY A 32 12.94 4.47 16.87
C GLY A 32 12.39 3.13 16.38
N GLU A 33 11.12 3.07 15.97
CA GLU A 33 10.51 1.85 15.44
C GLU A 33 11.21 1.41 14.15
N ARG A 34 11.61 0.14 14.08
CA ARG A 34 12.28 -0.43 12.91
C ARG A 34 11.23 -1.11 12.04
N MET A 35 11.02 -0.61 10.82
CA MET A 35 9.95 -1.09 9.96
C MET A 35 10.37 -1.30 8.51
N VAL A 36 9.63 -2.17 7.82
CA VAL A 36 9.64 -2.36 6.38
C VAL A 36 8.25 -2.04 5.86
N LEU A 37 8.16 -1.12 4.90
CA LEU A 37 6.89 -0.69 4.31
C LEU A 37 6.72 -1.31 2.93
N ILE A 38 5.54 -1.85 2.66
CA ILE A 38 5.14 -2.40 1.37
C ILE A 38 3.79 -1.79 1.03
N HIS A 39 3.59 -1.28 -0.18
CA HIS A 39 2.31 -0.67 -0.58
C HIS A 39 1.62 -1.44 -1.71
N GLY A 40 0.36 -1.12 -1.97
CA GLY A 40 -0.35 -1.51 -3.19
C GLY A 40 -0.57 -0.31 -4.09
N GLY A 41 -1.34 -0.49 -5.15
CA GLY A 41 -1.77 0.63 -6.01
C GLY A 41 -2.88 0.23 -6.97
N SER A 42 -3.70 -0.76 -6.60
CA SER A 42 -4.69 -1.37 -7.49
C SER A 42 -5.72 -0.37 -8.00
N ASP A 43 -6.22 0.52 -7.15
CA ASP A 43 -7.21 1.53 -7.54
C ASP A 43 -6.63 2.54 -8.53
N ALA A 44 -5.48 3.14 -8.18
CA ALA A 44 -4.75 4.05 -9.07
C ALA A 44 -4.40 3.40 -10.42
N THR A 45 -4.00 2.12 -10.39
CA THR A 45 -3.71 1.35 -11.61
C THR A 45 -4.97 1.13 -12.44
N ASN A 46 -6.09 0.79 -11.79
CA ASN A 46 -7.38 0.61 -12.48
C ASN A 46 -7.85 1.92 -13.14
N VAL A 47 -7.80 3.03 -12.42
CA VAL A 47 -8.15 4.36 -12.94
C VAL A 47 -7.30 4.72 -14.14
N LEU A 48 -5.97 4.52 -14.05
CA LEU A 48 -5.05 4.78 -15.16
C LEU A 48 -5.35 3.87 -16.36
N ALA A 49 -5.63 2.60 -16.12
CA ALA A 49 -5.91 1.61 -17.16
C ALA A 49 -7.19 1.98 -17.94
N GLU A 50 -8.23 2.45 -17.26
CA GLU A 50 -9.44 2.98 -17.90
C GLU A 50 -9.15 4.23 -18.75
N GLN A 51 -8.38 5.19 -18.24
CA GLN A 51 -8.00 6.40 -18.98
C GLN A 51 -7.21 6.09 -20.26
N LEU A 52 -6.40 5.03 -20.23
CA LEU A 52 -5.62 4.56 -21.38
C LEU A 52 -6.44 3.68 -22.34
N ARG A 53 -7.73 3.43 -22.06
CA ARG A 53 -8.60 2.52 -22.81
C ARG A 53 -8.08 1.09 -22.82
N HIS A 54 -7.47 0.65 -21.73
CA HIS A 54 -7.03 -0.72 -21.48
C HIS A 54 -7.62 -1.24 -20.16
N PRO A 55 -8.94 -1.53 -20.11
CA PRO A 55 -9.63 -1.78 -18.85
C PRO A 55 -9.07 -3.00 -18.09
N PRO A 56 -9.09 -2.98 -16.75
CA PRO A 56 -8.58 -4.08 -15.92
C PRO A 56 -9.32 -5.39 -16.18
N ARG A 57 -8.60 -6.52 -16.09
CA ARG A 57 -9.19 -7.86 -16.13
C ARG A 57 -8.63 -8.69 -14.99
N MET A 58 -9.51 -9.35 -14.24
CA MET A 58 -9.11 -10.30 -13.20
C MET A 58 -9.40 -11.73 -13.62
N VAL A 59 -8.44 -12.61 -13.34
CA VAL A 59 -8.57 -14.05 -13.57
C VAL A 59 -9.12 -14.68 -12.29
N VAL A 60 -10.21 -15.44 -12.42
CA VAL A 60 -10.77 -16.24 -11.32
C VAL A 60 -10.30 -17.68 -11.49
N SER A 61 -9.54 -18.19 -10.52
CA SER A 61 -9.12 -19.59 -10.51
C SER A 61 -10.29 -20.49 -10.08
N PRO A 62 -10.39 -21.74 -10.61
CA PRO A 62 -11.28 -22.75 -10.06
C PRO A 62 -10.95 -23.03 -8.59
N SER A 63 -11.98 -23.27 -7.78
CA SER A 63 -11.86 -23.75 -6.39
C SER A 63 -11.57 -25.24 -6.32
#